data_AF-A0A7W0VH51-F1
#
_entry.id   AF-A0A7W0VH51-F1
#
_cell.length_a   1.000
_cell.length_b   1.000
_cell.length_c   1.000
_cell.angle_alpha   90.00
_cell.angle_beta   90.00
_cell.angle_gamma   90.00
#
_symmetry.space_group_name_H-M   'P 1'
#
loop_
_entity.id
_entity.type
_entity.pdbx_description
1 polymer ?
#
loop_
_entity_poly.entity_id
_entity_poly.type
_entity_poly.pdbx_seq_one_letter_code
_entity_poly.pdbx_strand_id
1 'polypeptide(L)'
;MKVIAVACAVVLAACGDKKPPPGELPTPPGVQLLNAGAEPRQLLRYRIAKGTTQVIELALDVDIDASGQGGPLPTLVMTSEMVADDVLPDGSTQVRTTITHVVARDRPGSAITATQMTEQTELMRGLVLRGTLAPEGMLRDLHVDAGGRVLPPGLTAQLDTLSKSFEQVAMPLPRTPVGPGASWLYSRTFTQSGMVMTTTTTFKLIAIAGDTLTFESV
;
A
#
# COMPACT_ATOMS: atom_id res chain seq x y z
N MET A 1 -13.87 4.64 5.36
CA MET A 1 -12.50 4.15 5.14
C MET A 1 -11.48 5.25 5.44
N LYS A 2 -10.81 5.20 6.60
CA LYS A 2 -9.61 6.01 6.90
C LYS A 2 -8.45 5.05 7.08
N VAL A 3 -7.62 4.89 6.05
CA VAL A 3 -6.38 4.09 6.17
C VAL A 3 -5.34 4.96 6.87
N ILE A 4 -5.13 4.73 8.16
CA ILE A 4 -4.04 5.36 8.91
C ILE A 4 -2.76 4.56 8.61
N ALA A 5 -2.14 4.85 7.47
CA ALA A 5 -0.82 4.33 7.16
C ALA A 5 0.21 4.97 8.11
N VAL A 6 0.80 4.16 9.00
CA VAL A 6 1.88 4.60 9.89
C VAL A 6 3.13 4.84 9.03
N ALA A 7 3.53 6.10 8.86
CA ALA A 7 4.58 6.49 7.93
C ALA A 7 6.00 6.39 8.55
N CYS A 8 6.96 5.92 7.75
CA CYS A 8 8.38 6.15 8.04
C CYS A 8 8.74 7.63 7.87
N ALA A 9 9.62 8.15 8.73
CA ALA A 9 9.74 9.59 9.00
C ALA A 9 11.18 10.13 8.83
N VAL A 10 11.52 10.77 7.70
CA VAL A 10 12.79 11.53 7.49
C VAL A 10 12.53 12.79 6.61
N VAL A 11 13.40 13.83 6.66
CA VAL A 11 13.01 15.22 7.05
C VAL A 11 13.50 16.39 6.14
N LEU A 12 12.58 17.33 5.76
CA LEU A 12 12.74 18.74 5.27
C LEU A 12 13.48 18.97 3.92
N ALA A 13 13.49 20.14 3.22
CA ALA A 13 12.64 21.35 3.04
C ALA A 13 13.22 22.13 1.80
N ALA A 14 12.74 23.27 1.26
CA ALA A 14 11.43 23.96 1.00
C ALA A 14 11.79 25.30 0.26
N CYS A 15 11.12 25.93 -0.72
CA CYS A 15 9.83 25.81 -1.47
C CYS A 15 10.14 25.86 -3.02
N GLY A 16 9.24 26.03 -4.01
CA GLY A 16 7.85 26.51 -4.06
C GLY A 16 7.20 26.41 -5.47
N ASP A 17 6.41 27.40 -5.91
CA ASP A 17 5.10 27.14 -6.55
C ASP A 17 4.89 27.36 -8.07
N LYS A 18 3.96 26.55 -8.62
CA LYS A 18 2.84 26.97 -9.48
C LYS A 18 1.68 25.98 -9.33
N LYS A 19 0.42 26.46 -9.40
CA LYS A 19 -0.80 25.67 -9.11
C LYS A 19 -1.69 25.51 -10.35
N PRO A 20 -2.16 24.29 -10.71
CA PRO A 20 -3.13 24.07 -11.79
C PRO A 20 -4.56 24.55 -11.45
N PRO A 21 -5.41 24.86 -12.45
CA PRO A 21 -6.80 25.27 -12.26
C PRO A 21 -7.75 24.06 -12.08
N PRO A 22 -8.98 24.25 -11.53
CA PRO A 22 -9.97 23.19 -11.38
C PRO A 22 -10.79 23.00 -12.67
N GLY A 23 -10.96 21.76 -13.15
CA GLY A 23 -11.94 21.47 -14.21
C GLY A 23 -11.79 20.13 -14.96
N GLU A 24 -10.58 19.56 -15.03
CA GLU A 24 -10.36 18.36 -15.85
C GLU A 24 -10.69 17.04 -15.11
N LEU A 25 -11.53 16.22 -15.75
CA LEU A 25 -11.71 14.80 -15.44
C LEU A 25 -10.55 13.98 -16.03
N PRO A 26 -10.26 12.77 -15.50
CA PRO A 26 -8.89 12.40 -15.17
C PRO A 26 -7.96 12.13 -16.36
N THR A 27 -6.74 12.66 -16.21
CA THR A 27 -5.52 12.30 -16.95
C THR A 27 -5.26 10.78 -16.91
N PRO A 28 -4.61 10.18 -17.95
CA PRO A 28 -4.43 8.73 -18.07
C PRO A 28 -3.85 8.03 -16.82
N PRO A 29 -4.15 6.72 -16.62
CA PRO A 29 -3.73 5.99 -15.43
C PRO A 29 -2.20 5.97 -15.28
N GLY A 30 -1.74 6.24 -14.06
CA GLY A 30 -0.33 6.48 -13.75
C GLY A 30 -0.14 7.68 -12.81
N VAL A 31 1.10 8.18 -12.77
CA VAL A 31 1.50 9.32 -11.92
C VAL A 31 1.60 10.60 -12.76
N GLN A 32 0.83 11.61 -12.38
CA GLN A 32 0.87 12.96 -12.93
C GLN A 32 1.43 13.93 -11.87
N LEU A 33 2.55 14.58 -12.16
CA LEU A 33 3.10 15.60 -11.27
C LEU A 33 2.19 16.84 -11.24
N LEU A 34 1.82 17.30 -10.04
CA LEU A 34 1.04 18.53 -9.82
C LEU A 34 1.93 19.69 -9.36
N ASN A 35 2.91 19.39 -8.50
CA ASN A 35 3.94 20.32 -8.05
C ASN A 35 5.27 19.56 -7.92
N ALA A 36 6.36 20.09 -8.48
CA ALA A 36 7.70 19.51 -8.40
C ALA A 36 8.36 19.66 -7.01
N GLY A 37 7.77 20.47 -6.12
CA GLY A 37 8.32 20.76 -4.80
C GLY A 37 9.57 21.63 -4.87
N ALA A 38 10.27 21.72 -3.76
CA ALA A 38 11.46 22.54 -3.62
C ALA A 38 12.72 21.94 -4.26
N GLU A 39 13.74 22.78 -4.46
CA GLU A 39 15.10 22.30 -4.65
C GLU A 39 15.75 21.94 -3.29
N PRO A 40 16.65 20.95 -3.22
CA PRO A 40 17.15 20.13 -4.33
C PRO A 40 16.15 19.03 -4.74
N ARG A 41 15.80 19.00 -6.02
CA ARG A 41 14.95 17.95 -6.60
C ARG A 41 15.77 16.74 -7.00
N GLN A 42 15.28 15.55 -6.69
CA GLN A 42 15.94 14.28 -7.00
C GLN A 42 14.96 13.23 -7.54
N LEU A 43 15.48 12.27 -8.29
CA LEU A 43 14.69 11.21 -8.91
C LEU A 43 14.41 10.08 -7.91
N LEU A 44 13.26 10.14 -7.24
CA LEU A 44 12.87 9.17 -6.23
C LEU A 44 12.67 7.78 -6.83
N ARG A 45 13.37 6.77 -6.29
CA ARG A 45 13.23 5.36 -6.67
C ARG A 45 13.42 4.45 -5.47
N TYR A 46 12.64 3.38 -5.40
CA TYR A 46 12.93 2.25 -4.52
C TYR A 46 14.25 1.61 -4.92
N ARG A 47 15.09 1.30 -3.92
CA ARG A 47 16.41 0.68 -4.06
C ARG A 47 16.65 -0.28 -2.90
N ILE A 48 15.82 -1.32 -2.81
CA ILE A 48 15.95 -2.35 -1.77
C ILE A 48 17.10 -3.28 -2.16
N ALA A 49 18.06 -3.49 -1.27
CA ALA A 49 19.19 -4.38 -1.53
C ALA A 49 18.79 -5.85 -1.37
N LYS A 50 19.44 -6.75 -2.12
CA LYS A 50 19.24 -8.20 -1.96
C LYS A 50 19.58 -8.62 -0.53
N GLY A 51 18.69 -9.36 0.12
CA GLY A 51 18.82 -9.76 1.52
C GLY A 51 18.45 -8.68 2.54
N THR A 52 17.94 -7.51 2.13
CA THR A 52 17.28 -6.60 3.08
C THR A 52 16.01 -7.27 3.63
N THR A 53 15.90 -7.30 4.96
CA THR A 53 14.71 -7.75 5.69
C THR A 53 14.04 -6.54 6.36
N GLN A 54 12.71 -6.45 6.27
CA GLN A 54 11.91 -5.40 6.87
C GLN A 54 10.67 -6.00 7.56
N VAL A 55 10.47 -5.66 8.84
CA VAL A 55 9.21 -5.96 9.55
C VAL A 55 8.17 -4.89 9.22
N ILE A 56 6.95 -5.31 8.93
CA ILE A 56 5.81 -4.47 8.58
C ILE A 56 4.69 -4.77 9.58
N GLU A 57 4.18 -3.78 10.31
CA GLU A 57 2.88 -3.86 11.00
C GLU A 57 1.84 -3.10 10.17
N LEU A 58 0.74 -3.77 9.84
CA LEU A 58 -0.42 -3.19 9.16
C LEU A 58 -1.65 -3.31 10.07
N ALA A 59 -2.19 -2.16 10.49
CA ALA A 59 -3.46 -2.08 11.20
C ALA A 59 -4.59 -1.68 10.25
N LEU A 60 -5.71 -2.40 10.28
CA LEU A 60 -6.86 -2.24 9.41
C LEU A 60 -8.15 -2.08 10.23
N ASP A 61 -8.72 -0.87 10.18
CA ASP A 61 -10.10 -0.63 10.59
C ASP A 61 -11.03 -0.87 9.38
N VAL A 62 -11.94 -1.84 9.51
CA VAL A 62 -12.94 -2.16 8.50
C VAL A 62 -14.32 -1.84 9.03
N ASP A 63 -15.12 -1.15 8.23
CA ASP A 63 -16.54 -0.89 8.47
C ASP A 63 -17.31 -1.58 7.35
N ILE A 64 -18.18 -2.55 7.70
CA ILE A 64 -19.12 -3.15 6.74
C ILE A 64 -20.36 -2.28 6.71
N ASP A 65 -20.80 -1.86 5.53
CA ASP A 65 -22.19 -1.43 5.31
C ASP A 65 -22.90 -2.47 4.46
N ALA A 66 -23.96 -3.04 5.03
CA ALA A 66 -24.77 -4.10 4.43
C ALA A 66 -26.25 -3.78 4.72
N SER A 67 -26.77 -2.76 4.04
CA SER A 67 -28.17 -2.33 4.12
C SER A 67 -28.66 -2.09 5.56
N GLY A 68 -27.81 -1.50 6.41
CA GLY A 68 -28.13 -1.23 7.82
C GLY A 68 -27.99 -2.42 8.78
N GLN A 69 -27.56 -3.61 8.32
CA GLN A 69 -27.12 -4.72 9.17
C GLN A 69 -25.58 -4.83 9.27
N GLY A 70 -24.87 -3.85 8.71
CA GLY A 70 -23.43 -3.71 8.82
C GLY A 70 -22.97 -3.13 10.17
N GLY A 71 -21.66 -3.03 10.36
CA GLY A 71 -21.03 -2.46 11.55
C GLY A 71 -19.50 -2.44 11.46
N PRO A 72 -18.82 -1.84 12.45
CA PRO A 72 -17.37 -1.90 12.56
C PRO A 72 -16.92 -3.33 12.86
N LEU A 73 -15.85 -3.79 12.22
CA LEU A 73 -15.10 -4.97 12.67
C LEU A 73 -14.05 -4.57 13.72
N PRO A 74 -13.51 -5.53 14.52
CA PRO A 74 -12.32 -5.30 15.34
C PRO A 74 -11.14 -4.84 14.47
N THR A 75 -10.25 -4.01 15.01
CA THR A 75 -9.06 -3.56 14.27
C THR A 75 -8.14 -4.77 14.03
N LEU A 76 -8.03 -5.22 12.78
CA LEU A 76 -7.14 -6.32 12.41
C LEU A 76 -5.70 -5.80 12.34
N VAL A 77 -4.76 -6.51 12.95
CA VAL A 77 -3.34 -6.13 12.99
C VAL A 77 -2.50 -7.29 12.51
N MET A 78 -1.80 -7.07 11.40
CA MET A 78 -0.98 -8.06 10.73
C MET A 78 0.49 -7.65 10.82
N THR A 79 1.32 -8.50 11.43
CA THR A 79 2.77 -8.38 11.41
C THR A 79 3.33 -9.32 10.34
N SER A 80 4.16 -8.79 9.45
CA SER A 80 4.78 -9.53 8.36
C SER A 80 6.26 -9.21 8.25
N GLU A 81 7.05 -10.18 7.80
CA GLU A 81 8.46 -10.01 7.46
C GLU A 81 8.61 -10.02 5.93
N MET A 82 9.04 -8.90 5.36
CA MET A 82 9.44 -8.80 3.95
C MET A 82 10.94 -9.06 3.80
N VAL A 83 11.32 -9.90 2.85
CA VAL A 83 12.70 -10.12 2.40
C VAL A 83 12.81 -9.79 0.91
N ALA A 84 13.86 -9.08 0.53
CA ALA A 84 14.26 -8.89 -0.86
C ALA A 84 15.06 -10.10 -1.36
N ASP A 85 14.38 -11.03 -2.04
CA ASP A 85 14.97 -12.29 -2.53
C ASP A 85 15.96 -12.05 -3.69
N ASP A 86 15.68 -11.09 -4.58
CA ASP A 86 16.60 -10.69 -5.65
C ASP A 86 16.37 -9.27 -6.17
N VAL A 87 17.33 -8.74 -6.93
CA VAL A 87 17.22 -7.47 -7.66
C VAL A 87 17.49 -7.71 -9.14
N LEU A 88 16.50 -7.39 -9.98
CA LEU A 88 16.52 -7.61 -11.42
C LEU A 88 17.35 -6.54 -12.17
N PRO A 89 17.79 -6.80 -13.42
CA PRO A 89 18.57 -5.84 -14.21
C PRO A 89 17.86 -4.51 -14.52
N ASP A 90 16.51 -4.46 -14.43
CA ASP A 90 15.73 -3.21 -14.55
C ASP A 90 15.65 -2.41 -13.24
N GLY A 91 16.24 -2.93 -12.15
CA GLY A 91 16.19 -2.38 -10.80
C GLY A 91 15.01 -2.85 -9.96
N SER A 92 14.08 -3.64 -10.51
CA SER A 92 12.96 -4.18 -9.73
C SER A 92 13.45 -5.16 -8.66
N THR A 93 12.84 -5.13 -7.48
CA THR A 93 13.12 -6.09 -6.40
C THR A 93 12.09 -7.22 -6.43
N GLN A 94 12.54 -8.48 -6.46
CA GLN A 94 11.68 -9.62 -6.13
C GLN A 94 11.54 -9.68 -4.60
N VAL A 95 10.32 -9.54 -4.10
CA VAL A 95 10.02 -9.48 -2.66
C VAL A 95 9.17 -10.66 -2.22
N ARG A 96 9.49 -11.18 -1.03
CA ARG A 96 8.81 -12.28 -0.35
C ARG A 96 8.39 -11.81 1.03
N THR A 97 7.10 -11.78 1.29
CA THR A 97 6.50 -11.27 2.53
C THR A 97 5.79 -12.39 3.27
N THR A 98 6.30 -12.80 4.42
CA THR A 98 5.72 -13.86 5.25
C THR A 98 4.87 -13.24 6.35
N ILE A 99 3.61 -13.65 6.50
CA ILE A 99 2.77 -13.23 7.63
C ILE A 99 3.25 -13.93 8.89
N THR A 100 3.91 -13.21 9.81
CA THR A 100 4.50 -13.77 11.02
C THR A 100 3.52 -13.76 12.20
N HIS A 101 2.64 -12.76 12.26
CA HIS A 101 1.58 -12.67 13.27
C HIS A 101 0.30 -12.05 12.69
N VAL A 102 -0.85 -12.50 13.18
CA VAL A 102 -2.10 -11.75 13.10
C VAL A 102 -2.69 -11.66 14.50
N VAL A 103 -3.30 -10.53 14.85
CA VAL A 103 -4.19 -10.36 16.02
C VAL A 103 -5.30 -9.40 15.64
N ALA A 104 -6.38 -9.37 16.42
CA ALA A 104 -7.30 -8.24 16.43
C ALA A 104 -7.21 -7.46 17.74
N ARG A 105 -7.61 -6.19 17.69
CA ARG A 105 -7.82 -5.31 18.86
C ARG A 105 -9.31 -4.93 18.89
N ASP A 106 -9.96 -5.00 20.05
CA ASP A 106 -11.42 -4.74 20.14
C ASP A 106 -11.77 -3.30 19.74
N ARG A 107 -12.83 -3.15 18.93
CA ARG A 107 -13.29 -1.86 18.39
C ARG A 107 -14.75 -1.60 18.82
N PRO A 108 -15.06 -0.45 19.44
CA PRO A 108 -16.41 -0.18 19.96
C PRO A 108 -17.51 -0.31 18.89
N GLY A 109 -18.62 -0.94 19.26
CA GLY A 109 -19.76 -1.19 18.38
C GLY A 109 -19.61 -2.43 17.48
N SER A 110 -18.54 -3.21 17.60
CA SER A 110 -18.40 -4.44 16.80
C SER A 110 -19.28 -5.57 17.30
N ALA A 111 -19.82 -6.37 16.37
CA ALA A 111 -20.69 -7.51 16.65
C ALA A 111 -19.93 -8.83 16.91
N ILE A 112 -18.60 -8.83 16.74
CA ILE A 112 -17.70 -9.97 16.99
C ILE A 112 -16.52 -9.51 17.85
N THR A 113 -15.95 -10.41 18.65
CA THR A 113 -14.83 -10.07 19.54
C THR A 113 -13.47 -10.11 18.82
N ALA A 114 -12.48 -9.42 19.35
CA ALA A 114 -11.10 -9.55 18.90
C ALA A 114 -10.59 -11.00 18.97
N THR A 115 -10.99 -11.78 19.98
CA THR A 115 -10.64 -13.21 20.07
C THR A 115 -11.17 -13.99 18.87
N GLN A 116 -12.46 -13.83 18.54
CA GLN A 116 -13.09 -14.51 17.41
C GLN A 116 -12.45 -14.13 16.07
N MET A 117 -12.14 -12.84 15.86
CA MET A 117 -11.44 -12.38 14.65
C MET A 117 -10.01 -12.91 14.59
N THR A 118 -9.31 -13.02 15.72
CA THR A 118 -7.96 -13.59 15.78
C THR A 118 -7.99 -15.07 15.42
N GLU A 119 -8.87 -15.86 16.04
CA GLU A 119 -9.05 -17.29 15.72
C GLU A 119 -9.38 -17.54 14.23
N GLN A 120 -10.21 -16.68 13.62
CA GLN A 120 -10.54 -16.75 12.20
C GLN A 120 -9.38 -16.37 11.27
N THR A 121 -8.39 -15.61 11.75
CA THR A 121 -7.28 -15.08 10.91
C THR A 121 -5.92 -15.73 11.21
N GLU A 122 -5.77 -16.51 12.28
CA GLU A 122 -4.57 -17.33 12.56
C GLU A 122 -4.19 -18.25 11.39
N LEU A 123 -5.17 -18.72 10.61
CA LEU A 123 -4.94 -19.52 9.41
C LEU A 123 -4.11 -18.79 8.32
N MET A 124 -4.00 -17.46 8.40
CA MET A 124 -3.15 -16.64 7.52
C MET A 124 -1.67 -16.68 7.95
N ARG A 125 -1.36 -17.12 9.17
CA ARG A 125 0.02 -17.18 9.67
C ARG A 125 0.86 -18.13 8.80
N GLY A 126 2.09 -17.71 8.52
CA GLY A 126 3.02 -18.40 7.63
C GLY A 126 2.58 -18.45 6.16
N LEU A 127 1.54 -17.73 5.75
CA LEU A 127 1.29 -17.50 4.32
C LEU A 127 2.40 -16.59 3.78
N VAL A 128 2.86 -16.88 2.56
CA VAL A 128 3.94 -16.16 1.91
C VAL A 128 3.39 -15.46 0.68
N LEU A 129 3.43 -14.13 0.66
CA LEU A 129 3.12 -13.33 -0.53
C LEU A 129 4.41 -13.11 -1.31
N ARG A 130 4.40 -13.37 -2.62
CA ARG A 130 5.54 -13.16 -3.52
C ARG A 130 5.13 -12.20 -4.63
N GLY A 131 5.96 -11.21 -4.94
CA GLY A 131 5.70 -10.26 -6.02
C GLY A 131 6.96 -9.49 -6.43
N THR A 132 6.84 -8.64 -7.44
CA THR A 132 7.94 -7.81 -7.95
C THR A 132 7.63 -6.34 -7.75
N LEU A 133 8.45 -5.62 -6.97
CA LEU A 133 8.37 -4.18 -6.77
C LEU A 133 9.24 -3.45 -7.79
N ALA A 134 8.64 -2.67 -8.68
CA ALA A 134 9.36 -1.83 -9.63
C ALA A 134 10.04 -0.62 -8.94
N PRO A 135 11.11 -0.04 -9.51
CA PRO A 135 11.79 1.14 -8.94
C PRO A 135 10.88 2.36 -8.70
N GLU A 136 9.83 2.53 -9.51
CA GLU A 136 8.78 3.54 -9.36
C GLU A 136 7.69 3.18 -8.33
N GLY A 137 7.84 2.10 -7.57
CA GLY A 137 6.91 1.73 -6.49
C GLY A 137 5.65 1.02 -6.93
N MET A 138 5.56 0.56 -8.18
CA MET A 138 4.48 -0.33 -8.62
C MET A 138 4.80 -1.78 -8.23
N LEU A 139 3.94 -2.40 -7.42
CA LEU A 139 3.99 -3.82 -7.12
C LEU A 139 3.17 -4.59 -8.17
N ARG A 140 3.74 -5.67 -8.72
CA ARG A 140 3.15 -6.53 -9.75
C ARG A 140 3.37 -8.01 -9.43
N ASP A 141 2.62 -8.87 -10.12
CA ASP A 141 2.75 -10.33 -10.09
C ASP A 141 2.53 -10.94 -8.70
N LEU A 142 1.74 -10.26 -7.86
CA LEU A 142 1.55 -10.62 -6.46
C LEU A 142 0.67 -11.87 -6.31
N HIS A 143 1.22 -12.93 -5.72
CA HIS A 143 0.54 -14.19 -5.50
C HIS A 143 0.81 -14.76 -4.10
N VAL A 144 -0.10 -15.59 -3.60
CA VAL A 144 0.03 -16.27 -2.31
C VAL A 144 0.58 -17.68 -2.50
N ASP A 145 1.78 -17.91 -1.99
CA ASP A 145 2.38 -19.21 -1.79
C ASP A 145 1.91 -19.76 -0.43
N ALA A 146 1.06 -20.79 -0.49
CA ALA A 146 0.48 -21.43 0.69
C ALA A 146 1.45 -22.42 1.40
N GLY A 147 2.66 -22.65 0.85
CA GLY A 147 3.61 -23.63 1.36
C GLY A 147 3.12 -25.08 1.25
N GLY A 148 2.33 -25.39 0.22
CA GLY A 148 1.71 -26.70 0.03
C GLY A 148 0.45 -26.97 0.88
N ARG A 149 0.00 -26.01 1.70
CA ARG A 149 -1.27 -26.13 2.43
C ARG A 149 -2.47 -26.05 1.47
N VAL A 150 -3.42 -26.97 1.65
CA VAL A 150 -4.74 -26.89 0.98
C VAL A 150 -5.59 -25.83 1.68
N LEU A 151 -5.80 -24.69 1.02
CA LEU A 151 -6.65 -23.62 1.53
C LEU A 151 -8.12 -23.85 1.12
N PRO A 152 -9.11 -23.51 1.98
CA PRO A 152 -10.51 -23.54 1.59
C PRO A 152 -10.78 -22.64 0.37
N PRO A 153 -11.58 -23.06 -0.64
CA PRO A 153 -11.76 -22.28 -1.87
C PRO A 153 -12.23 -20.83 -1.68
N GLY A 154 -13.09 -20.58 -0.69
CA GLY A 154 -13.55 -19.24 -0.33
C GLY A 154 -12.43 -18.36 0.25
N LEU A 155 -11.48 -18.94 0.98
CA LEU A 155 -10.30 -18.23 1.47
C LEU A 155 -9.35 -17.88 0.32
N THR A 156 -9.10 -18.81 -0.60
CA THR A 156 -8.23 -18.54 -1.76
C THR A 156 -8.74 -17.34 -2.57
N ALA A 157 -10.05 -17.29 -2.87
CA ALA A 157 -10.65 -16.16 -3.57
C ALA A 157 -10.58 -14.82 -2.78
N GLN A 158 -10.66 -14.87 -1.45
CA GLN A 158 -10.45 -13.71 -0.59
C GLN A 158 -8.98 -13.26 -0.61
N LEU A 159 -8.03 -14.20 -0.56
CA LEU A 159 -6.59 -13.91 -0.62
C LEU A 159 -6.15 -13.36 -1.99
N ASP A 160 -6.72 -13.82 -3.09
CA ASP A 160 -6.51 -13.24 -4.43
C ASP A 160 -7.04 -11.80 -4.51
N THR A 161 -8.19 -11.54 -3.90
CA THR A 161 -8.82 -10.21 -3.82
C THR A 161 -8.01 -9.26 -2.93
N LEU A 162 -7.49 -9.78 -1.81
CA LEU A 162 -6.60 -9.06 -0.90
C LEU A 162 -5.23 -8.78 -1.56
N SER A 163 -4.70 -9.70 -2.36
CA SER A 163 -3.45 -9.51 -3.11
C SER A 163 -3.58 -8.38 -4.14
N LYS A 164 -4.66 -8.37 -4.93
CA LYS A 164 -5.00 -7.24 -5.83
C LYS A 164 -5.28 -5.92 -5.09
N SER A 165 -5.47 -5.98 -3.77
CA SER A 165 -5.55 -4.82 -2.87
C SER A 165 -4.18 -4.43 -2.29
N PHE A 166 -3.24 -5.37 -2.15
CA PHE A 166 -1.86 -5.10 -1.73
C PHE A 166 -0.98 -4.52 -2.85
N GLU A 167 -1.26 -4.82 -4.13
CA GLU A 167 -0.64 -4.12 -5.28
C GLU A 167 -0.86 -2.60 -5.26
N GLN A 168 -1.78 -2.13 -4.40
CA GLN A 168 -2.17 -0.73 -4.22
C GLN A 168 -1.47 -0.02 -3.05
N VAL A 169 -0.69 -0.75 -2.24
CA VAL A 169 -0.14 -0.25 -0.95
C VAL A 169 1.24 0.39 -1.10
N ALA A 170 2.01 0.00 -2.12
CA ALA A 170 3.29 0.64 -2.43
C ALA A 170 3.06 2.04 -3.04
N MET A 171 3.92 3.01 -2.68
CA MET A 171 3.80 4.40 -3.11
C MET A 171 4.25 4.56 -4.57
N PRO A 172 3.38 4.95 -5.51
CA PRO A 172 3.80 5.17 -6.90
C PRO A 172 4.55 6.52 -7.00
N LEU A 173 5.80 6.47 -7.44
CA LEU A 173 6.75 7.59 -7.46
C LEU A 173 6.79 8.31 -8.83
N PRO A 174 6.95 9.65 -8.87
CA PRO A 174 7.08 10.39 -10.12
C PRO A 174 8.27 9.96 -10.99
N ARG A 175 8.09 10.00 -12.32
CA ARG A 175 9.19 9.80 -13.27
C ARG A 175 10.11 11.02 -13.43
N THR A 176 9.68 12.18 -12.94
CA THR A 176 10.43 13.44 -12.87
C THR A 176 11.15 13.60 -11.53
N PRO A 177 12.29 14.32 -11.46
CA PRO A 177 12.86 14.74 -10.18
C PRO A 177 11.88 15.60 -9.36
N VAL A 178 11.83 15.36 -8.06
CA VAL A 178 10.97 16.08 -7.10
C VAL A 178 11.71 16.34 -5.79
N GLY A 179 11.27 17.34 -5.05
CA GLY A 179 11.80 17.65 -3.72
C GLY A 179 10.68 17.93 -2.69
N PRO A 180 11.03 18.30 -1.45
CA PRO A 180 10.07 18.51 -0.37
C PRO A 180 8.96 19.50 -0.74
N GLY A 181 7.73 19.18 -0.36
CA GLY A 181 6.52 19.91 -0.77
C GLY A 181 5.98 19.55 -2.15
N ALA A 182 6.62 18.62 -2.88
CA ALA A 182 6.09 18.10 -4.14
C ALA A 182 4.74 17.41 -3.95
N SER A 183 3.89 17.44 -4.97
CA SER A 183 2.67 16.66 -5.00
C SER A 183 2.40 16.08 -6.37
N TRP A 184 1.79 14.90 -6.39
CA TRP A 184 1.40 14.21 -7.61
C TRP A 184 0.05 13.53 -7.43
N LEU A 185 -0.69 13.50 -8.53
CA LEU A 185 -1.89 12.72 -8.67
C LEU A 185 -1.48 11.30 -9.07
N TYR A 186 -2.04 10.29 -8.40
CA TYR A 186 -2.03 8.93 -8.90
C TYR A 186 -3.45 8.54 -9.28
N SER A 187 -3.69 8.37 -10.58
CA SER A 187 -4.96 7.90 -11.13
C SER A 187 -4.84 6.44 -11.55
N ARG A 188 -5.85 5.64 -11.25
CA ARG A 188 -5.96 4.26 -11.72
C ARG A 188 -7.42 3.91 -12.02
N THR A 189 -7.64 2.94 -12.90
CA THR A 189 -8.97 2.47 -13.27
C THR A 189 -9.06 0.97 -13.03
N PHE A 190 -10.13 0.52 -12.38
CA PHE A 190 -10.43 -0.90 -12.14
C PHE A 190 -11.92 -1.17 -12.33
N THR A 191 -12.28 -2.41 -12.65
CA THR A 191 -13.68 -2.81 -12.83
C THR A 191 -14.19 -3.51 -11.58
N GLN A 192 -15.25 -2.99 -10.96
CA GLN A 192 -15.93 -3.59 -9.81
C GLN A 192 -17.41 -3.78 -10.13
N SER A 193 -17.93 -5.00 -10.00
CA SER A 193 -19.33 -5.35 -10.30
C SER A 193 -19.81 -4.91 -11.70
N GLY A 194 -18.91 -4.94 -12.69
CA GLY A 194 -19.17 -4.48 -14.07
C GLY A 194 -19.05 -2.96 -14.29
N MET A 195 -18.94 -2.17 -13.23
CA MET A 195 -18.71 -0.72 -13.32
C MET A 195 -17.22 -0.42 -13.43
N VAL A 196 -16.85 0.46 -14.36
CA VAL A 196 -15.49 0.98 -14.48
C VAL A 196 -15.32 2.13 -13.50
N MET A 197 -14.53 1.91 -12.44
CA MET A 197 -14.26 2.89 -11.39
C MET A 197 -12.85 3.46 -11.58
N THR A 198 -12.73 4.78 -11.54
CA THR A 198 -11.43 5.46 -11.45
C THR A 198 -11.23 5.92 -10.00
N THR A 199 -10.12 5.51 -9.39
CA THR A 199 -9.65 6.06 -8.12
C THR A 199 -8.49 6.99 -8.40
N THR A 200 -8.52 8.13 -7.73
CA THR A 200 -7.52 9.18 -7.83
C THR A 200 -7.09 9.54 -6.41
N THR A 201 -5.80 9.41 -6.12
CA THR A 201 -5.20 9.76 -4.82
C THR A 201 -4.23 10.90 -5.03
N THR A 202 -4.29 11.94 -4.19
CA THR A 202 -3.28 13.00 -4.20
C THR A 202 -2.21 12.67 -3.19
N PHE A 203 -1.00 12.41 -3.64
CA PHE A 203 0.16 12.25 -2.76
C PHE A 203 0.93 13.57 -2.67
N LYS A 204 1.43 13.87 -1.47
CA LYS A 204 2.28 15.03 -1.23
C LYS A 204 3.46 14.62 -0.37
N LEU A 205 4.65 14.83 -0.89
CA LEU A 205 5.92 14.57 -0.23
C LEU A 205 6.18 15.65 0.81
N ILE A 206 5.99 15.29 2.09
CA ILE A 206 6.30 16.16 3.22
C ILE A 206 7.81 16.39 3.30
N ALA A 207 8.60 15.34 3.09
CA ALA A 207 10.03 15.38 3.33
C ALA A 207 10.83 14.23 2.68
N ILE A 208 12.15 14.45 2.58
CA ILE A 208 13.17 13.47 2.19
C ILE A 208 14.40 13.71 3.08
N ALA A 209 15.00 12.68 3.67
CA ALA A 209 16.46 12.72 3.87
C ALA A 209 17.04 11.31 3.96
N GLY A 210 18.33 11.18 3.61
CA GLY A 210 18.93 9.86 3.37
C GLY A 210 18.19 9.13 2.25
N ASP A 211 17.81 7.89 2.53
CA ASP A 211 17.03 6.99 1.68
C ASP A 211 15.50 7.06 1.91
N THR A 212 15.06 7.76 2.96
CA THR A 212 13.71 7.66 3.49
C THR A 212 12.85 8.88 3.13
N LEU A 213 11.59 8.60 2.80
CA LEU A 213 10.60 9.54 2.31
C LEU A 213 9.41 9.60 3.25
N THR A 214 8.87 10.79 3.47
CA THR A 214 7.63 10.99 4.24
C THR A 214 6.61 11.73 3.41
N PHE A 215 5.39 11.20 3.37
CA PHE A 215 4.30 11.68 2.52
C PHE A 215 2.97 11.67 3.29
N GLU A 216 2.03 12.50 2.83
CA GLU A 216 0.62 12.38 3.15
C GLU A 216 -0.18 12.04 1.87
N SER A 217 -1.29 11.31 2.03
CA SER A 217 -2.24 11.00 0.96
C SER A 217 -3.59 11.62 1.26
N VAL A 218 -4.18 12.28 0.26
CA VAL A 218 -5.42 13.06 0.34
C VAL A 218 -6.38 12.68 -0.78
#